data_AF-W7Y4A5-F1
#
_entry.id   AF-W7Y4A5-F1
#
_cell.length_a   1.000
_cell.length_b   1.000
_cell.length_c   1.000
_cell.angle_alpha   90.00
_cell.angle_beta   90.00
_cell.angle_gamma   90.00
#
_symmetry.space_group_name_H-M   'P 1'
#
loop_
_entity.id
_entity.type
_entity.pdbx_description
1 polymer ?
#
loop_
_entity_poly.entity_id
_entity_poly.type
_entity_poly.pdbx_seq_one_letter_code
_entity_poly.pdbx_strand_id
1 'polypeptide(L)'
;MFYTKSLLCFKIIWLLCFSYFLDSYTQDIPDSLYALKRFNWERYKMAQEDTQQAYAYFKKGASHFLSKGDTINHLNCIAHLSDIKHRRGKFNEAFDILWEALPMADSIENKLPLLEIHQMLGILYQVYGKNSIALQHTLQGLEIAKEYTQKDTSINARLTSCYLDVAIQLAAMKKYDSAILYLDSCYYSDRTNKRLYFADGVYGQVYLELHDLKKAQRYLNGVLPFLEERGNGFQTSVNYFMGKLKSELHQTDSAILYYNKSLKAIDSLQNNLKLKPEVLEQLAQEYAKKHDNRMAFNYMKQAKELSDSLFNMQSQQNKALFEIKNKYKEDLILKEQEISSKNQLLKVSNKAKFRLSMLLVVMVILAIVALFTVRLNAKMKRIAYAKKVNEEKSEAILDIKNKELTANALQIIEKEQAVKELLETVMVKSPDTYKKLQRKYKQSNKKIWDDFHLRFTQTNDKFYQRLLEQYPDLTPTDLKHCALVKLNFDSKEMSHLLGISVNSVHMARSRIRKKMGLKREDSLSNHLRLKI
;
A
#
# COMPACT_ATOMS: atom_id res chain seq x y z
N MET A 1 -9.19 -12.38 64.68
CA MET A 1 -7.83 -12.35 64.08
C MET A 1 -7.85 -12.19 62.55
N PHE A 2 -8.81 -11.42 61.99
CA PHE A 2 -8.91 -11.18 60.52
C PHE A 2 -8.94 -9.68 60.15
N TYR A 3 -9.10 -8.77 61.12
CA TYR A 3 -9.16 -7.33 60.86
C TYR A 3 -7.81 -6.61 60.89
N THR A 4 -6.77 -7.20 61.49
CA THR A 4 -5.45 -6.54 61.63
C THR A 4 -4.51 -6.76 60.45
N LYS A 5 -4.75 -7.77 59.60
CA LYS A 5 -3.96 -7.98 58.37
C LYS A 5 -4.42 -7.12 57.19
N SER A 6 -5.69 -6.71 57.14
CA SER A 6 -6.23 -5.87 56.06
C SER A 6 -5.72 -4.42 56.11
N LEU A 7 -5.55 -3.86 57.32
CA LEU A 7 -5.05 -2.49 57.48
C LEU A 7 -3.55 -2.35 57.13
N LEU A 8 -2.76 -3.41 57.32
CA LEU A 8 -1.34 -3.39 57.00
C LEU A 8 -1.11 -3.45 55.48
N CYS A 9 -1.88 -4.26 54.75
CA CYS A 9 -1.83 -4.28 53.29
C CYS A 9 -2.30 -2.96 52.67
N PHE A 10 -3.33 -2.32 53.23
CA PHE A 10 -3.79 -1.02 52.72
C PHE A 10 -2.76 0.10 52.95
N LYS A 11 -2.05 0.11 54.09
CA LYS A 11 -0.96 1.09 54.34
C LYS A 11 0.26 0.87 53.46
N ILE A 12 0.61 -0.38 53.14
CA ILE A 12 1.74 -0.71 52.25
C ILE A 12 1.40 -0.38 50.79
N ILE A 13 0.17 -0.63 50.33
CA ILE A 13 -0.29 -0.22 49.00
C ILE A 13 -0.38 1.31 48.90
N TRP A 14 -0.83 2.00 49.96
CA TRP A 14 -0.83 3.47 49.97
C TRP A 14 0.59 4.05 49.97
N LEU A 15 1.54 3.47 50.72
CA LEU A 15 2.95 3.89 50.69
C LEU A 15 3.67 3.59 49.36
N LEU A 16 3.34 2.47 48.69
CA LEU A 16 3.87 2.13 47.36
C LEU A 16 3.25 2.98 46.24
N CYS A 17 1.97 3.35 46.37
CA CYS A 17 1.34 4.32 45.48
C CYS A 17 1.82 5.76 45.76
N PHE A 18 2.15 6.11 47.00
CA PHE A 18 2.69 7.41 47.38
C PHE A 18 4.17 7.55 47.00
N SER A 19 4.95 6.46 46.97
CA SER A 19 6.32 6.49 46.40
C SER A 19 6.29 6.59 44.87
N TYR A 20 5.30 6.00 44.19
CA TYR A 20 5.06 6.26 42.76
C TYR A 20 4.53 7.69 42.49
N PHE A 21 3.84 8.30 43.45
CA PHE A 21 3.40 9.70 43.37
C PHE A 21 4.46 10.72 43.80
N LEU A 22 5.47 10.33 44.60
CA LEU A 22 6.61 11.19 44.94
C LEU A 22 7.76 11.09 43.93
N ASP A 23 7.94 9.97 43.24
CA ASP A 23 8.88 9.92 42.10
C ASP A 23 8.34 10.63 40.85
N SER A 24 7.03 10.92 40.79
CA SER A 24 6.42 11.81 39.79
C SER A 24 6.35 13.28 40.24
N TYR A 25 6.88 13.61 41.41
CA TYR A 25 7.11 14.97 41.90
C TYR A 25 8.52 15.11 42.49
N THR A 26 9.51 14.44 41.88
CA THR A 26 10.86 15.02 41.88
C THR A 26 10.79 16.24 40.99
N GLN A 27 11.08 17.40 41.59
CA GLN A 27 11.02 18.72 40.98
C GLN A 27 11.66 18.74 39.58
N ASP A 28 10.84 18.57 38.53
CA ASP A 28 11.04 19.28 37.28
C ASP A 28 10.84 20.75 37.65
N ILE A 29 11.91 21.41 38.10
CA ILE A 29 12.03 22.83 37.84
C ILE A 29 11.89 22.91 36.33
N PRO A 30 10.81 23.51 35.75
CA PRO A 30 10.73 23.64 34.32
C PRO A 30 12.01 24.37 33.94
N ASP A 31 12.87 23.72 33.15
CA ASP A 31 14.19 24.23 32.83
C ASP A 31 13.96 25.52 32.04
N SER A 32 13.84 26.62 32.80
CA SER A 32 13.03 27.78 32.40
C SER A 32 13.57 28.44 31.16
N LEU A 33 14.82 28.12 30.83
CA LEU A 33 15.67 28.61 29.76
C LEU A 33 15.28 28.06 28.37
N TYR A 34 14.87 26.79 28.27
CA TYR A 34 14.57 26.13 26.99
C TYR A 34 13.06 25.95 26.73
N ALA A 35 12.20 26.50 27.58
CA ALA A 35 10.78 26.62 27.28
C ALA A 35 10.60 27.39 25.96
N LEU A 36 9.82 26.84 25.01
CA LEU A 36 9.74 27.29 23.61
C LEU A 36 9.62 28.81 23.43
N LYS A 37 8.75 29.46 24.22
CA LYS A 37 8.53 30.91 24.17
C LYS A 37 9.78 31.71 24.57
N ARG A 38 10.49 31.26 25.63
CA ARG A 38 11.72 31.89 26.08
C ARG A 38 12.88 31.56 25.15
N PHE A 39 13.00 30.30 24.72
CA PHE A 39 14.01 29.89 23.74
C PHE A 39 13.92 30.70 22.45
N ASN A 40 12.72 30.93 21.90
CA ASN A 40 12.56 31.74 20.70
C ASN A 40 13.04 33.19 20.87
N TRP A 41 12.85 33.79 22.04
CA TRP A 41 13.32 35.14 22.34
C TRP A 41 14.83 35.18 22.64
N GLU A 42 15.32 34.28 23.50
CA GLU A 42 16.73 34.22 23.88
C GLU A 42 17.63 33.78 22.73
N ARG A 43 17.15 32.92 21.83
CA ARG A 43 17.86 32.53 20.60
C ARG A 43 18.24 33.74 19.77
N TYR A 44 17.31 34.68 19.56
CA TYR A 44 17.58 35.89 18.79
C TYR A 44 18.67 36.75 19.43
N LYS A 45 18.63 36.89 20.76
CA LYS A 45 19.64 37.63 21.53
C LYS A 45 21.00 36.92 21.49
N MET A 46 21.03 35.64 21.83
CA MET A 46 22.25 34.82 21.90
C MET A 46 22.91 34.63 20.52
N ALA A 47 22.13 34.64 19.44
CA ALA A 47 22.69 34.60 18.08
C ALA A 47 23.53 35.85 17.74
N GLN A 48 23.24 36.99 18.37
CA GLN A 48 23.95 38.26 18.17
C GLN A 48 25.12 38.48 19.14
N GLU A 49 25.19 37.71 20.22
CA GLU A 49 26.30 37.75 21.16
C GLU A 49 27.43 36.82 20.68
N ASP A 50 28.60 37.36 20.38
CA ASP A 50 29.80 36.53 20.14
C ASP A 50 30.48 36.19 21.47
N THR A 51 29.89 35.25 22.20
CA THR A 51 30.37 34.87 23.52
C THR A 51 30.46 33.37 23.70
N GLN A 52 31.40 32.94 24.54
CA GLN A 52 31.46 31.58 25.06
C GLN A 52 30.11 31.17 25.72
N GLN A 53 29.37 32.16 26.20
CA GLN A 53 28.01 32.01 26.72
C GLN A 53 27.01 31.59 25.64
N ALA A 54 26.97 32.26 24.48
CA ALA A 54 26.10 31.85 23.36
C ALA A 54 26.41 30.42 22.88
N TYR A 55 27.70 30.07 22.78
CA TYR A 55 28.10 28.70 22.42
C TYR A 55 27.62 27.68 23.47
N ALA A 56 27.81 27.96 24.76
CA ALA A 56 27.35 27.10 25.84
C ALA A 56 25.82 26.96 25.86
N TYR A 57 25.11 28.04 25.56
CA TYR A 57 23.65 28.08 25.45
C TYR A 57 23.15 27.14 24.35
N PHE A 58 23.62 27.32 23.11
CA PHE A 58 23.17 26.47 22.01
C PHE A 58 23.64 25.03 22.15
N LYS A 59 24.82 24.78 22.75
CA LYS A 59 25.30 23.42 23.00
C LYS A 59 24.38 22.69 23.99
N LYS A 60 24.03 23.33 25.10
CA LYS A 60 23.10 22.76 26.09
C LYS A 60 21.69 22.61 25.49
N GLY A 61 21.21 23.61 24.75
CA GLY A 61 19.93 23.57 24.05
C GLY A 61 19.83 22.43 23.05
N ALA A 62 20.87 22.20 22.25
CA ALA A 62 20.92 21.09 21.29
C ALA A 62 20.75 19.73 21.99
N SER A 63 21.47 19.50 23.10
CA SER A 63 21.32 18.27 23.89
C SER A 63 19.94 18.15 24.56
N HIS A 64 19.39 19.26 25.05
CA HIS A 64 18.06 19.30 25.69
C HIS A 64 16.95 18.95 24.70
N PHE A 65 16.91 19.59 23.53
CA PHE A 65 15.87 19.32 22.54
C PHE A 65 15.98 17.91 21.96
N LEU A 66 17.20 17.41 21.76
CA LEU A 66 17.42 16.04 21.30
C LEU A 66 16.88 15.01 22.30
N SER A 67 17.09 15.20 23.61
CA SER A 67 16.58 14.27 24.63
C SER A 67 15.06 14.29 24.77
N LYS A 68 14.42 15.41 24.41
CA LYS A 68 12.95 15.56 24.36
C LYS A 68 12.33 15.14 23.02
N GLY A 69 13.13 14.76 22.03
CA GLY A 69 12.66 14.39 20.69
C GLY A 69 12.24 15.58 19.81
N ASP A 70 12.59 16.82 20.19
CA ASP A 70 12.35 18.03 19.39
C ASP A 70 13.48 18.24 18.38
N THR A 71 13.39 17.52 17.27
CA THR A 71 14.40 17.56 16.20
C THR A 71 14.53 18.95 15.57
N ILE A 72 13.46 19.74 15.49
CA ILE A 72 13.47 21.06 14.84
C ILE A 72 14.33 22.03 15.65
N ASN A 73 14.06 22.15 16.95
CA ASN A 73 14.83 23.08 17.80
C ASN A 73 16.24 22.58 18.07
N HIS A 74 16.46 21.26 18.06
CA HIS A 74 17.80 20.68 18.02
C HIS A 74 18.59 21.21 16.81
N LEU A 75 18.05 21.06 15.59
CA LEU A 75 18.71 21.49 14.36
C LEU A 75 18.92 23.02 14.31
N ASN A 76 17.97 23.81 14.82
CA ASN A 76 18.16 25.26 14.96
C ASN A 76 19.36 25.60 15.86
N CYS A 77 19.55 24.88 16.97
CA CYS A 77 20.74 25.05 17.82
C CYS A 77 22.03 24.66 17.10
N ILE A 78 22.00 23.58 16.31
CA ILE A 78 23.14 23.14 15.50
C ILE A 78 23.55 24.22 14.48
N ALA A 79 22.59 24.83 13.77
CA ALA A 79 22.87 25.91 12.82
C ALA A 79 23.57 27.11 13.50
N HIS A 80 23.11 27.51 14.69
CA HIS A 80 23.75 28.58 15.46
C HIS A 80 25.13 28.19 16.01
N LEU A 81 25.35 26.94 16.39
CA LEU A 81 26.68 26.46 16.80
C LEU A 81 27.67 26.55 15.64
N SER A 82 27.24 26.17 14.43
CA SER A 82 28.05 26.31 13.22
C SER A 82 28.39 27.78 12.94
N ASP A 83 27.40 28.68 12.99
CA ASP A 83 27.59 30.13 12.80
C ASP A 83 28.61 30.72 13.78
N ILE A 84 28.53 30.36 15.07
CA ILE A 84 29.50 30.81 16.09
C ILE A 84 30.92 30.29 15.77
N LYS A 85 31.05 29.04 15.31
CA LYS A 85 32.35 28.49 14.90
C LYS A 85 32.90 29.20 13.67
N HIS A 86 32.04 29.50 12.70
CA HIS A 86 32.38 30.27 11.51
C HIS A 86 32.90 31.67 11.87
N ARG A 87 32.19 32.43 12.73
CA ARG A 87 32.65 33.75 13.20
C ARG A 87 34.01 33.70 13.88
N ARG A 88 34.26 32.66 14.69
CA ARG A 88 35.57 32.41 15.34
C ARG A 88 36.67 31.93 14.39
N GLY A 89 36.43 31.87 13.09
CA GLY A 89 37.39 31.38 12.09
C GLY A 89 37.61 29.86 12.09
N LYS A 90 36.81 29.11 12.86
CA LYS A 90 36.86 27.63 12.94
C LYS A 90 36.00 27.01 11.84
N PHE A 91 36.35 27.27 10.59
CA PHE A 91 35.53 26.92 9.43
C PHE A 91 35.30 25.40 9.26
N ASN A 92 36.30 24.56 9.56
CA ASN A 92 36.14 23.09 9.53
C ASN A 92 35.11 22.61 10.56
N GLU A 93 35.27 23.02 11.83
CA GLU A 93 34.34 22.64 12.89
C GLU A 93 32.91 23.10 12.56
N ALA A 94 32.75 24.32 12.00
CA ALA A 94 31.47 24.83 11.55
C ALA A 94 30.85 23.94 10.45
N PHE A 95 31.67 23.48 9.51
CA PHE A 95 31.26 22.66 8.40
C PHE A 95 30.87 21.24 8.83
N ASP A 96 31.69 20.60 9.69
CA ASP A 96 31.42 19.27 10.25
C ASP A 96 30.07 19.22 10.98
N ILE A 97 29.81 20.22 11.82
CA ILE A 97 28.55 20.36 12.57
C ILE A 97 27.32 20.33 11.65
N LEU A 98 27.39 21.01 10.50
CA LEU A 98 26.26 21.06 9.55
C LEU A 98 26.13 19.78 8.75
N TRP A 99 27.24 19.19 8.30
CA TRP A 99 27.21 17.97 7.49
C TRP A 99 26.73 16.76 8.28
N GLU A 100 27.09 16.66 9.55
CA GLU A 100 26.56 15.63 10.44
C GLU A 100 25.03 15.76 10.62
N ALA A 101 24.52 17.00 10.66
CA ALA A 101 23.10 17.29 10.84
C ALA A 101 22.27 17.30 9.56
N LEU A 102 22.91 17.43 8.39
CA LEU A 102 22.23 17.57 7.10
C LEU A 102 21.27 16.40 6.79
N PRO A 103 21.64 15.11 6.98
CA PRO A 103 20.70 14.00 6.76
C PRO A 103 19.49 14.03 7.69
N MET A 104 19.67 14.47 8.93
CA MET A 104 18.59 14.59 9.89
C MET A 104 17.62 15.70 9.46
N ALA A 105 18.15 16.85 9.05
CA ALA A 105 17.35 17.96 8.52
C ALA A 105 16.63 17.60 7.21
N ASP A 106 17.24 16.77 6.36
CA ASP A 106 16.61 16.28 5.14
C ASP A 106 15.50 15.24 5.40
N SER A 107 15.60 14.47 6.49
CA SER A 107 14.60 13.45 6.82
C SER A 107 13.31 13.98 7.45
N ILE A 108 13.33 15.17 8.06
CA ILE A 108 12.16 15.74 8.75
C ILE A 108 11.19 16.42 7.78
N GLU A 109 9.91 16.44 8.13
CA GLU A 109 8.86 17.08 7.31
C GLU A 109 9.03 18.60 7.27
N ASN A 110 9.33 19.23 8.42
CA ASN A 110 9.58 20.67 8.48
C ASN A 110 10.97 21.00 7.92
N LYS A 111 11.03 21.59 6.71
CA LYS A 111 12.28 21.92 6.02
C LYS A 111 12.90 23.27 6.41
N LEU A 112 12.32 24.01 7.36
CA LEU A 112 12.91 25.29 7.78
C LEU A 112 14.33 25.18 8.36
N PRO A 113 14.67 24.15 9.18
CA PRO A 113 16.05 23.96 9.61
C PRO A 113 16.98 23.59 8.45
N LEU A 114 16.50 22.82 7.46
CA LEU A 114 17.26 22.48 6.27
C LEU A 114 17.62 23.72 5.45
N LEU A 115 16.68 24.66 5.33
CA LEU A 115 16.93 25.98 4.72
C LEU A 115 18.07 26.72 5.44
N GLU A 116 18.02 26.82 6.78
CA GLU A 116 19.05 27.51 7.57
C GLU A 116 20.44 26.84 7.40
N ILE A 117 20.48 25.51 7.34
CA ILE A 117 21.71 24.75 7.05
C ILE A 117 22.24 25.06 5.65
N HIS A 118 21.37 25.11 4.64
CA HIS A 118 21.78 25.45 3.27
C HIS A 118 22.33 26.88 3.15
N GLN A 119 21.76 27.85 3.85
CA GLN A 119 22.31 29.22 3.91
C GLN A 119 23.73 29.22 4.48
N MET A 120 23.92 28.52 5.61
CA MET A 120 25.24 28.44 6.27
C MET A 120 26.27 27.68 5.43
N LEU A 121 25.87 26.57 4.79
CA LEU A 121 26.73 25.85 3.84
C LEU A 121 27.12 26.75 2.66
N GLY A 122 26.20 27.58 2.16
CA GLY A 122 26.49 28.60 1.15
C GLY A 122 27.65 29.51 1.56
N ILE A 123 27.58 30.09 2.76
CA ILE A 123 28.63 30.95 3.33
C ILE A 123 29.95 30.17 3.46
N LEU A 124 29.92 28.97 4.04
CA LEU A 124 31.14 28.19 4.27
C LEU A 124 31.82 27.77 2.97
N TYR A 125 31.07 27.31 1.96
CA TYR A 125 31.65 26.97 0.66
C TYR A 125 32.26 28.19 -0.05
N GLN A 126 31.71 29.38 0.15
CA GLN A 126 32.28 30.63 -0.35
C GLN A 126 33.62 30.96 0.33
N VAL A 127 33.76 30.70 1.64
CA VAL A 127 35.04 30.86 2.35
C VAL A 127 36.14 30.03 1.66
N TYR A 128 35.81 28.80 1.24
CA TYR A 128 36.68 27.87 0.50
C TYR A 128 36.84 28.17 -1.00
N GLY A 129 36.25 29.27 -1.51
CA GLY A 129 36.30 29.64 -2.92
C GLY A 129 35.52 28.70 -3.85
N LYS A 130 34.61 27.88 -3.32
CA LYS A 130 33.75 26.97 -4.10
C LYS A 130 32.44 27.65 -4.49
N ASN A 131 32.55 28.78 -5.16
CA ASN A 131 31.42 29.70 -5.42
C ASN A 131 30.22 29.02 -6.13
N SER A 132 30.46 28.09 -7.07
CA SER A 132 29.37 27.37 -7.74
C SER A 132 28.57 26.47 -6.79
N ILE A 133 29.24 25.84 -5.82
CA ILE A 133 28.60 24.97 -4.82
C ILE A 133 27.89 25.84 -3.77
N ALA A 134 28.50 26.96 -3.37
CA ALA A 134 27.87 27.94 -2.51
C ALA A 134 26.56 28.47 -3.11
N LEU A 135 26.56 28.80 -4.41
CA LEU A 135 25.37 29.20 -5.15
C LEU A 135 24.32 28.09 -5.19
N GLN A 136 24.73 26.82 -5.40
CA GLN A 136 23.80 25.69 -5.40
C GLN A 136 23.06 25.58 -4.05
N HIS A 137 23.76 25.65 -2.92
CA HIS A 137 23.14 25.57 -1.61
C HIS A 137 22.23 26.77 -1.31
N THR A 138 22.66 28.00 -1.64
CA THR A 138 21.78 29.18 -1.47
C THR A 138 20.51 29.10 -2.33
N LEU A 139 20.59 28.55 -3.54
CA LEU A 139 19.42 28.27 -4.38
C LEU A 139 18.50 27.18 -3.80
N GLN A 140 19.07 26.12 -3.20
CA GLN A 140 18.28 25.10 -2.50
C GLN A 140 17.50 25.69 -1.32
N GLY A 141 18.15 26.53 -0.50
CA GLY A 141 17.48 27.26 0.58
C GLY A 141 16.38 28.19 0.07
N LEU A 142 16.63 28.90 -1.03
CA LEU A 142 15.63 29.76 -1.68
C LEU A 142 14.40 28.98 -2.16
N GLU A 143 14.59 27.79 -2.74
CA GLU A 143 13.48 26.97 -3.22
C GLU A 143 12.57 26.53 -2.07
N ILE A 144 13.16 26.09 -0.95
CA ILE A 144 12.42 25.79 0.28
C ILE A 144 11.65 27.04 0.76
N ALA A 145 12.30 28.21 0.77
CA ALA A 145 11.66 29.45 1.20
C ALA A 145 10.44 29.80 0.35
N LYS A 146 10.53 29.63 -0.97
CA LYS A 146 9.42 29.86 -1.91
C LYS A 146 8.24 28.93 -1.64
N GLU A 147 8.50 27.63 -1.46
CA GLU A 147 7.47 26.64 -1.18
C GLU A 147 6.71 26.98 0.13
N TYR A 148 7.45 27.33 1.18
CA TYR A 148 6.86 27.67 2.47
C TYR A 148 6.08 28.98 2.43
N THR A 149 6.55 29.97 1.68
CA THR A 149 5.90 31.28 1.56
C THR A 149 4.55 31.20 0.84
N GLN A 150 4.36 30.22 -0.07
CA GLN A 150 3.06 29.96 -0.68
C GLN A 150 2.01 29.49 0.34
N LYS A 151 2.46 28.79 1.40
CA LYS A 151 1.61 28.24 2.46
C LYS A 151 1.42 29.23 3.60
N ASP A 152 2.46 29.98 3.96
CA ASP A 152 2.45 30.94 5.06
C ASP A 152 3.25 32.21 4.69
N THR A 153 2.51 33.30 4.47
CA THR A 153 3.11 34.61 4.15
C THR A 153 3.91 35.23 5.30
N SER A 154 3.78 34.72 6.54
CA SER A 154 4.61 35.17 7.67
C SER A 154 6.10 34.90 7.46
N ILE A 155 6.42 33.98 6.54
CA ILE A 155 7.78 33.54 6.21
C ILE A 155 8.45 34.44 5.15
N ASN A 156 7.75 35.47 4.62
CA ASN A 156 8.28 36.41 3.62
C ASN A 156 9.66 36.99 3.97
N ALA A 157 9.92 37.28 5.25
CA ALA A 157 11.23 37.78 5.69
C ALA A 157 12.37 36.79 5.42
N ARG A 158 12.11 35.48 5.55
CA ARG A 158 13.08 34.43 5.21
C ARG A 158 13.29 34.36 3.70
N LEU A 159 12.23 34.48 2.91
CA LEU A 159 12.33 34.53 1.44
C LEU A 159 13.20 35.70 0.99
N THR A 160 12.99 36.90 1.55
CA THR A 160 13.83 38.08 1.30
C THR A 160 15.29 37.81 1.67
N SER A 161 15.56 37.15 2.81
CA SER A 161 16.93 36.75 3.19
C SER A 161 17.56 35.78 2.19
N CYS A 162 16.83 34.78 1.69
CA CYS A 162 17.37 33.84 0.72
C CYS A 162 17.66 34.49 -0.64
N TYR A 163 16.82 35.43 -1.10
CA TYR A 163 17.15 36.23 -2.28
C TYR A 163 18.43 37.04 -2.09
N LEU A 164 18.60 37.64 -0.91
CA LEU A 164 19.81 38.39 -0.57
C LEU A 164 21.06 37.49 -0.58
N ASP A 165 20.97 36.28 -0.02
CA ASP A 165 22.10 35.34 -0.01
C ASP A 165 22.53 34.96 -1.43
N VAL A 166 21.57 34.68 -2.32
CA VAL A 166 21.86 34.39 -3.72
C VAL A 166 22.49 35.59 -4.41
N ALA A 167 21.98 36.81 -4.17
CA ALA A 167 22.57 38.03 -4.70
C ALA A 167 24.03 38.22 -4.25
N ILE A 168 24.34 37.97 -2.98
CA ILE A 168 25.70 38.04 -2.44
C ILE A 168 26.62 37.03 -3.14
N GLN A 169 26.16 35.79 -3.35
CA GLN A 169 26.96 34.78 -4.07
C GLN A 169 27.21 35.19 -5.53
N LEU A 170 26.18 35.69 -6.22
CA LEU A 170 26.32 36.16 -7.60
C LEU A 170 27.26 37.36 -7.71
N ALA A 171 27.19 38.31 -6.77
CA ALA A 171 28.11 39.44 -6.69
C ALA A 171 29.56 38.98 -6.47
N ALA A 172 29.80 38.00 -5.58
CA ALA A 172 31.11 37.40 -5.39
C ALA A 172 31.64 36.66 -6.62
N MET A 173 30.74 36.13 -7.46
CA MET A 173 31.05 35.54 -8.77
C MET A 173 31.19 36.58 -9.90
N LYS A 174 31.09 37.88 -9.58
CA LYS A 174 31.09 39.00 -10.54
C LYS A 174 29.96 38.96 -11.57
N LYS A 175 28.85 38.27 -11.25
CA LYS A 175 27.63 38.21 -12.07
C LYS A 175 26.67 39.32 -11.65
N TYR A 176 27.05 40.57 -11.93
CA TYR A 176 26.39 41.75 -11.38
C TYR A 176 24.94 41.94 -11.84
N ASP A 177 24.63 41.69 -13.12
CA ASP A 177 23.26 41.81 -13.63
C ASP A 177 22.31 40.84 -12.93
N SER A 178 22.76 39.60 -12.75
CA SER A 178 22.00 38.60 -12.00
C SER A 178 21.90 38.97 -10.52
N ALA A 179 22.97 39.48 -9.90
CA ALA A 179 22.91 39.94 -8.52
C ALA A 179 21.87 41.04 -8.33
N ILE A 180 21.82 42.03 -9.24
CA ILE A 180 20.82 43.12 -9.23
C ILE A 180 19.40 42.56 -9.32
N LEU A 181 19.13 41.60 -10.22
CA LEU A 181 17.81 40.97 -10.35
C LEU A 181 17.35 40.31 -9.03
N TYR A 182 18.26 39.66 -8.32
CA TYR A 182 17.95 39.04 -7.03
C TYR A 182 17.80 40.07 -5.91
N LEU A 183 18.53 41.19 -5.95
CA LEU A 183 18.31 42.31 -5.04
C LEU A 183 16.96 43.00 -5.28
N ASP A 184 16.53 43.14 -6.54
CA ASP A 184 15.20 43.64 -6.88
C ASP A 184 14.13 42.69 -6.32
N SER A 185 14.39 41.38 -6.39
CA SER A 185 13.53 40.34 -5.81
C SER A 185 13.39 40.46 -4.29
N CYS A 186 14.44 40.90 -3.56
CA CYS A 186 14.34 41.20 -2.13
C CYS A 186 13.30 42.28 -1.82
N TYR A 187 13.32 43.37 -2.59
CA TYR A 187 12.36 44.46 -2.45
C TYR A 187 10.95 44.04 -2.89
N TYR A 188 10.84 43.19 -3.91
CA TYR A 188 9.57 42.66 -4.37
C TYR A 188 8.92 41.69 -3.36
N SER A 189 9.72 40.84 -2.68
CA SER A 189 9.21 39.91 -1.68
C SER A 189 8.84 40.59 -0.35
N ASP A 190 9.47 41.72 -0.04
CA ASP A 190 9.17 42.48 1.17
C ASP A 190 7.94 43.38 0.99
N ARG A 191 6.83 43.02 1.64
CA ARG A 191 5.58 43.80 1.58
C ARG A 191 5.53 44.97 2.57
N THR A 192 6.60 45.23 3.31
CA THR A 192 6.58 46.23 4.37
C THR A 192 6.80 47.65 3.85
N ASN A 193 7.21 47.80 2.58
CA ASN A 193 7.64 49.07 1.96
C ASN A 193 8.73 49.79 2.77
N LYS A 194 9.44 49.06 3.64
CA LYS A 194 10.56 49.61 4.40
C LYS A 194 11.84 49.45 3.60
N ARG A 195 12.78 50.35 3.89
CA ARG A 195 14.13 50.27 3.35
C ARG A 195 14.82 48.98 3.81
N LEU A 196 15.40 48.24 2.87
CA LEU A 196 16.15 47.02 3.15
C LEU A 196 17.65 47.32 3.23
N TYR A 197 18.12 47.73 4.41
CA TYR A 197 19.50 48.18 4.62
C TYR A 197 20.58 47.17 4.20
N PHE A 198 20.32 45.87 4.37
CA PHE A 198 21.26 44.82 3.93
C PHE A 198 21.33 44.72 2.41
N ALA A 199 20.17 44.74 1.72
CA ALA A 199 20.11 44.74 0.26
C ALA A 199 20.76 46.01 -0.32
N ASP A 200 20.53 47.17 0.30
CA ASP A 200 21.16 48.43 -0.08
C ASP A 200 22.69 48.40 0.06
N GLY A 201 23.21 47.75 1.11
CA GLY A 201 24.66 47.54 1.24
C GLY A 201 25.24 46.72 0.09
N VAL A 202 24.54 45.68 -0.36
CA VAL A 202 24.95 44.85 -1.50
C VAL A 202 24.75 45.57 -2.84
N TYR A 203 23.68 46.35 -3.02
CA TYR A 203 23.55 47.25 -4.16
C TYR A 203 24.72 48.23 -4.25
N GLY A 204 25.08 48.81 -3.10
CA GLY A 204 26.23 49.69 -2.96
C GLY A 204 27.51 49.03 -3.46
N GLN A 205 27.79 47.80 -3.00
CA GLN A 205 28.91 47.00 -3.47
C GLN A 205 28.87 46.77 -4.99
N VAL A 206 27.74 46.29 -5.52
CA VAL A 206 27.62 45.95 -6.94
C VAL A 206 27.82 47.18 -7.82
N TYR A 207 27.22 48.31 -7.48
CA TYR A 207 27.39 49.55 -8.26
C TYR A 207 28.79 50.15 -8.14
N LEU A 208 29.52 49.90 -7.04
CA LEU A 208 30.95 50.24 -6.96
C LEU A 208 31.76 49.43 -7.97
N GLU A 209 31.54 48.12 -8.06
CA GLU A 209 32.24 47.29 -9.06
C GLU A 209 31.87 47.64 -10.50
N LEU A 210 30.66 48.18 -10.72
CA LEU A 210 30.23 48.72 -12.01
C LEU A 210 30.69 50.16 -12.27
N HIS A 211 31.44 50.77 -11.35
CA HIS A 211 31.89 52.18 -11.38
C HIS A 211 30.77 53.23 -11.50
N ASP A 212 29.52 52.88 -11.16
CA ASP A 212 28.42 53.84 -11.02
C ASP A 212 28.44 54.44 -9.61
N LEU A 213 29.38 55.35 -9.38
CA LEU A 213 29.63 55.97 -8.07
C LEU A 213 28.40 56.69 -7.51
N LYS A 214 27.56 57.25 -8.39
CA LYS A 214 26.34 57.97 -7.99
C LYS A 214 25.32 57.01 -7.40
N LYS A 215 25.06 55.87 -8.06
CA LYS A 215 24.16 54.84 -7.50
C LYS A 215 24.75 54.19 -6.27
N ALA A 216 26.04 53.86 -6.29
CA ALA A 216 26.74 53.32 -5.13
C ALA A 216 26.56 54.21 -3.90
N GLN A 217 26.81 55.53 -4.05
CA GLN A 217 26.64 56.49 -2.97
C GLN A 217 25.19 56.56 -2.47
N ARG A 218 24.22 56.57 -3.40
CA ARG A 218 22.79 56.62 -3.06
C ARG A 218 22.38 55.43 -2.20
N TYR A 219 22.77 54.21 -2.58
CA TYR A 219 22.41 53.00 -1.85
C TYR A 219 23.14 52.88 -0.51
N LEU A 220 24.44 53.22 -0.44
CA LEU A 220 25.20 53.15 0.81
C LEU A 220 24.82 54.22 1.84
N ASN A 221 24.25 55.35 1.40
CA ASN A 221 23.91 56.46 2.29
C ASN A 221 22.91 56.04 3.38
N GLY A 222 23.23 56.28 4.65
CA GLY A 222 22.37 55.94 5.79
C GLY A 222 22.34 54.46 6.17
N VAL A 223 23.10 53.57 5.48
CA VAL A 223 23.21 52.15 5.87
C VAL A 223 24.05 51.98 7.13
N LEU A 224 25.19 52.68 7.24
CA LEU A 224 26.10 52.54 8.37
C LEU A 224 25.46 52.86 9.74
N PRO A 225 24.74 53.99 9.94
CA PRO A 225 24.10 54.27 11.22
C PRO A 225 23.16 53.16 11.69
N PHE A 226 22.38 52.57 10.78
CA PHE A 226 21.48 51.45 11.09
C PHE A 226 22.23 50.21 11.59
N LEU A 227 23.39 49.90 10.99
CA LEU A 227 24.21 48.75 11.36
C LEU A 227 25.05 48.98 12.63
N GLU A 228 25.64 50.17 12.77
CA GLU A 228 26.47 50.58 13.91
C GLU A 228 25.63 50.59 15.21
N GLU A 229 24.41 51.15 15.19
CA GLU A 229 23.47 51.16 16.33
C GLU A 229 23.15 49.75 16.86
N ARG A 230 23.16 48.76 15.97
CA ARG A 230 22.81 47.36 16.27
C ARG A 230 24.03 46.47 16.52
N GLY A 231 25.24 47.03 16.47
CA GLY A 231 26.47 46.24 16.54
C GLY A 231 26.57 45.16 15.45
N ASN A 232 25.91 45.36 14.30
CA ASN A 232 25.77 44.31 13.31
C ASN A 232 27.07 44.10 12.52
N GLY A 233 27.50 42.84 12.37
CA GLY A 233 28.75 42.48 11.71
C GLY A 233 28.86 42.89 10.23
N PHE A 234 27.74 43.11 9.53
CA PHE A 234 27.76 43.57 8.13
C PHE A 234 28.35 44.98 7.97
N GLN A 235 28.43 45.75 9.07
CA GLN A 235 29.12 47.04 9.08
C GLN A 235 30.59 46.94 8.66
N THR A 236 31.23 45.78 8.83
CA THR A 236 32.61 45.53 8.38
C THR A 236 32.74 45.75 6.87
N SER A 237 31.89 45.08 6.10
CA SER A 237 31.83 45.17 4.63
C SER A 237 31.35 46.54 4.16
N VAL A 238 30.29 47.10 4.78
CA VAL A 238 29.76 48.41 4.36
C VAL A 238 30.76 49.54 4.61
N ASN A 239 31.51 49.51 5.71
CA ASN A 239 32.60 50.48 5.94
C ASN A 239 33.70 50.33 4.88
N TYR A 240 34.05 49.10 4.50
CA TYR A 240 35.01 48.86 3.42
C TYR A 240 34.52 49.40 2.06
N PHE A 241 33.27 49.12 1.69
CA PHE A 241 32.65 49.68 0.48
C PHE A 241 32.62 51.20 0.53
N MET A 242 32.38 51.79 1.70
CA MET A 242 32.43 53.24 1.84
C MET A 242 33.83 53.81 1.70
N GLY A 243 34.85 53.13 2.23
CA GLY A 243 36.25 53.46 1.96
C GLY A 243 36.57 53.46 0.48
N LYS A 244 36.15 52.39 -0.24
CA LYS A 244 36.35 52.26 -1.70
C LYS A 244 35.67 53.38 -2.47
N LEU A 245 34.40 53.69 -2.17
CA LEU A 245 33.70 54.80 -2.79
C LEU A 245 34.44 56.13 -2.60
N LYS A 246 34.91 56.40 -1.37
CA LYS A 246 35.64 57.63 -1.06
C LYS A 246 36.99 57.69 -1.76
N SER A 247 37.67 56.55 -1.89
CA SER A 247 38.91 56.43 -2.65
C SER A 247 38.69 56.73 -4.14
N GLU A 248 37.66 56.16 -4.76
CA GLU A 248 37.30 56.40 -6.18
C GLU A 248 36.83 57.84 -6.43
N LEU A 249 36.28 58.51 -5.41
CA LEU A 249 35.96 59.94 -5.44
C LEU A 249 37.18 60.85 -5.13
N HIS A 250 38.38 60.29 -5.02
CA HIS A 250 39.62 61.00 -4.66
C HIS A 250 39.57 61.70 -3.28
N GLN A 251 38.75 61.20 -2.36
CA GLN A 251 38.61 61.69 -0.98
C GLN A 251 39.45 60.84 -0.02
N THR A 252 40.77 60.90 -0.14
CA THR A 252 41.73 60.01 0.55
C THR A 252 41.57 59.98 2.08
N ASP A 253 41.44 61.13 2.75
CA ASP A 253 41.28 61.15 4.21
C ASP A 253 39.98 60.48 4.66
N SER A 254 38.89 60.66 3.89
CA SER A 254 37.62 59.97 4.16
C SER A 254 37.74 58.48 3.89
N ALA A 255 38.46 58.07 2.85
CA ALA A 255 38.71 56.66 2.56
C ALA A 255 39.44 55.97 3.72
N ILE A 256 40.53 56.57 4.20
CA ILE A 256 41.29 56.08 5.36
C ILE A 256 40.41 55.97 6.61
N LEU A 257 39.55 56.96 6.88
CA LEU A 257 38.63 56.92 8.01
C LEU A 257 37.70 55.69 7.95
N TYR A 258 37.05 55.46 6.81
CA TYR A 258 36.13 54.33 6.66
C TYR A 258 36.85 52.97 6.65
N TYR A 259 38.04 52.86 6.07
CA TYR A 259 38.83 51.64 6.16
C TYR A 259 39.26 51.34 7.61
N ASN A 260 39.65 52.35 8.39
CA ASN A 260 39.93 52.17 9.82
C ASN A 260 38.68 51.77 10.62
N LYS A 261 37.50 52.32 10.29
CA LYS A 261 36.23 51.85 10.87
C LYS A 261 35.98 50.37 10.54
N SER A 262 36.25 49.95 9.31
CA SER A 262 36.12 48.55 8.90
C SER A 262 37.05 47.64 9.71
N LEU A 263 38.35 47.98 9.84
CA LEU A 263 39.29 47.23 10.68
C LEU A 263 38.85 47.14 12.13
N LYS A 264 38.44 48.27 12.73
CA LYS A 264 37.98 48.31 14.12
C LYS A 264 36.76 47.39 14.31
N ALA A 265 35.81 47.43 13.39
CA ALA A 265 34.63 46.57 13.44
C ALA A 265 34.97 45.08 13.28
N ILE A 266 35.91 44.73 12.40
CA ILE A 266 36.39 43.36 12.23
C ILE A 266 36.97 42.84 13.54
N ASP A 267 37.80 43.64 14.20
CA ASP A 267 38.48 43.26 15.44
C ASP A 267 37.53 43.20 16.64
N SER A 268 36.61 44.17 16.76
CA SER A 268 35.68 44.23 17.90
C SER A 268 34.55 43.20 17.83
N LEU A 269 34.08 42.87 16.62
CA LEU A 269 32.96 41.96 16.41
C LEU A 269 33.41 40.54 16.05
N GLN A 270 34.72 40.32 15.88
CA GLN A 270 35.31 39.06 15.41
C GLN A 270 34.60 38.51 14.17
N ASN A 271 34.24 39.41 13.24
CA ASN A 271 33.46 39.06 12.06
C ASN A 271 34.20 39.41 10.78
N ASN A 272 33.98 38.60 9.73
CA ASN A 272 34.55 38.80 8.40
C ASN A 272 36.09 38.93 8.40
N LEU A 273 36.78 38.04 9.13
CA LEU A 273 38.25 38.01 9.24
C LEU A 273 38.95 37.92 7.87
N LYS A 274 38.30 37.32 6.86
CA LYS A 274 38.80 37.21 5.49
C LYS A 274 38.94 38.58 4.79
N LEU A 275 38.14 39.57 5.17
CA LEU A 275 38.19 40.92 4.59
C LEU A 275 39.38 41.73 5.14
N LYS A 276 39.96 41.35 6.28
CA LYS A 276 40.98 42.13 6.96
C LYS A 276 42.24 42.41 6.12
N PRO A 277 42.83 41.43 5.40
CA PRO A 277 43.95 41.70 4.49
C PRO A 277 43.59 42.71 3.41
N GLU A 278 42.42 42.58 2.77
CA GLU A 278 41.99 43.50 1.72
C GLU A 278 41.87 44.94 2.24
N VAL A 279 41.34 45.13 3.45
CA VAL A 279 41.24 46.47 4.07
C VAL A 279 42.63 47.06 4.35
N LEU A 280 43.58 46.23 4.81
CA LEU A 280 44.96 46.65 5.05
C LEU A 280 45.67 47.04 3.75
N GLU A 281 45.44 46.31 2.66
CA GLU A 281 45.97 46.66 1.34
C GLU A 281 45.42 48.00 0.84
N GLN A 282 44.11 48.23 0.99
CA GLN A 282 43.51 49.51 0.61
C GLN A 282 44.07 50.67 1.45
N LEU A 283 44.25 50.49 2.76
CA LEU A 283 44.92 51.48 3.61
C LEU A 283 46.35 51.76 3.12
N ALA A 284 47.12 50.72 2.80
CA ALA A 284 48.46 50.89 2.26
C ALA A 284 48.46 51.75 0.99
N GLN A 285 47.51 51.50 0.08
CA GLN A 285 47.34 52.29 -1.15
C GLN A 285 46.97 53.75 -0.84
N GLU A 286 46.06 54.01 0.09
CA GLU A 286 45.69 55.37 0.47
C GLU A 286 46.85 56.14 1.14
N TYR A 287 47.63 55.50 2.02
CA TYR A 287 48.82 56.14 2.61
C TYR A 287 49.92 56.38 1.57
N ALA A 288 50.06 55.50 0.57
CA ALA A 288 50.97 55.72 -0.55
C ALA A 288 50.56 56.94 -1.39
N LYS A 289 49.24 57.14 -1.63
CA LYS A 289 48.72 58.37 -2.28
C LYS A 289 49.04 59.64 -1.47
N LYS A 290 49.14 59.53 -0.14
CA LYS A 290 49.60 60.62 0.75
C LYS A 290 51.12 60.77 0.83
N HIS A 291 51.88 59.98 0.07
CA HIS A 291 53.35 59.90 0.15
C HIS A 291 53.91 59.44 1.51
N ASP A 292 53.07 58.84 2.37
CA ASP A 292 53.51 58.21 3.62
C ASP A 292 53.92 56.76 3.36
N ASN A 293 55.11 56.60 2.78
CA ASN A 293 55.66 55.30 2.42
C ASN A 293 55.89 54.38 3.63
N ARG A 294 56.08 54.95 4.83
CA ARG A 294 56.30 54.18 6.05
C ARG A 294 55.02 53.47 6.47
N MET A 295 53.91 54.21 6.55
CA MET A 295 52.61 53.63 6.88
C MET A 295 52.14 52.68 5.78
N ALA A 296 52.32 53.06 4.51
CA ALA A 296 51.99 52.20 3.38
C ALA A 296 52.72 50.85 3.44
N PHE A 297 54.04 50.86 3.65
CA PHE A 297 54.82 49.63 3.79
C PHE A 297 54.38 48.79 4.99
N ASN A 298 54.11 49.43 6.14
CA ASN A 298 53.68 48.71 7.35
C ASN A 298 52.32 47.99 7.14
N TYR A 299 51.34 48.68 6.56
CA TYR A 299 50.04 48.07 6.26
C TYR A 299 50.15 46.96 5.21
N MET A 300 50.97 47.16 4.17
CA MET A 300 51.22 46.14 3.15
C MET A 300 51.89 44.89 3.75
N LYS A 301 52.86 45.09 4.66
CA LYS A 301 53.51 43.99 5.38
C LYS A 301 52.50 43.20 6.23
N GLN A 302 51.66 43.89 6.99
CA GLN A 302 50.60 43.26 7.79
C GLN A 302 49.59 42.51 6.93
N ALA A 303 49.19 43.10 5.79
CA ALA A 303 48.30 42.46 4.84
C ALA A 303 48.89 41.15 4.32
N LYS A 304 50.17 41.17 3.91
CA LYS A 304 50.88 39.99 3.43
C LYS A 304 51.00 38.90 4.49
N GLU A 305 51.45 39.24 5.70
CA GLU A 305 51.59 38.28 6.81
C GLU A 305 50.24 37.63 7.15
N LEU A 306 49.17 38.42 7.18
CA LEU A 306 47.83 37.93 7.46
C LEU A 306 47.27 37.10 6.29
N SER A 307 47.49 37.52 5.05
CA SER A 307 47.08 36.79 3.84
C SER A 307 47.77 35.44 3.75
N ASP A 308 49.09 35.39 3.98
CA ASP A 308 49.86 34.13 3.97
C ASP A 308 49.37 33.19 5.09
N SER A 309 49.08 33.73 6.28
CA SER A 309 48.51 32.97 7.40
C SER A 309 47.11 32.41 7.07
N LEU A 310 46.21 33.24 6.52
CA LEU A 310 44.85 32.85 6.12
C LEU A 310 44.86 31.88 4.94
N PHE A 311 45.73 32.06 3.96
CA PHE A 311 45.89 31.15 2.82
C PHE A 311 46.36 29.77 3.27
N ASN A 312 47.35 29.71 4.18
CA ASN A 312 47.80 28.45 4.75
C ASN A 312 46.68 27.74 5.54
N MET A 313 45.90 28.49 6.32
CA MET A 313 44.70 27.95 6.98
C MET A 313 43.69 27.42 5.96
N GLN A 314 43.34 28.19 4.93
CA GLN A 314 42.40 27.79 3.88
C GLN A 314 42.89 26.58 3.07
N SER A 315 44.18 26.47 2.79
CA SER A 315 44.77 25.36 2.06
C SER A 315 44.69 24.05 2.84
N GLN A 316 45.08 24.09 4.13
CA GLN A 316 44.92 22.93 5.03
C GLN A 316 43.45 22.55 5.22
N GLN A 317 42.57 23.53 5.38
CA GLN A 317 41.15 23.30 5.54
C GLN A 317 40.46 22.81 4.25
N ASN A 318 40.90 23.26 3.06
CA ASN A 318 40.42 22.75 1.78
C ASN A 318 40.71 21.26 1.62
N LYS A 319 41.86 20.78 2.08
CA LYS A 319 42.17 19.34 2.07
C LYS A 319 41.20 18.56 2.97
N ALA A 320 40.96 19.03 4.19
CA ALA A 320 39.99 18.45 5.10
C ALA A 320 38.55 18.48 4.52
N LEU A 321 38.17 19.56 3.84
CA LEU A 321 36.88 19.68 3.16
C LEU A 321 36.69 18.59 2.09
N PHE A 322 37.72 18.28 1.30
CA PHE A 322 37.66 17.17 0.35
C PHE A 322 37.51 15.82 1.05
N GLU A 323 38.19 15.62 2.18
CA GLU A 323 38.04 14.40 2.99
C GLU A 323 36.62 14.28 3.57
N ILE A 324 36.05 15.36 4.11
CA ILE A 324 34.66 15.39 4.63
C ILE A 324 33.65 15.13 3.51
N LYS A 325 33.79 15.81 2.37
CA LYS A 325 32.92 15.60 1.21
C LYS A 325 32.98 14.16 0.71
N ASN A 326 34.18 13.57 0.67
CA ASN A 326 34.36 12.18 0.26
C ASN A 326 33.72 11.23 1.27
N LYS A 327 33.97 11.41 2.57
CA LYS A 327 33.38 10.61 3.64
C LYS A 327 31.85 10.67 3.61
N TYR A 328 31.26 11.85 3.46
CA TYR A 328 29.81 11.99 3.37
C TYR A 328 29.24 11.34 2.10
N LYS A 329 29.91 11.52 0.95
CA LYS A 329 29.52 10.86 -0.29
C LYS A 329 29.59 9.34 -0.14
N GLU A 330 30.59 8.82 0.54
CA GLU A 330 30.72 7.41 0.90
C GLU A 330 29.58 6.97 1.83
N ASP A 331 29.28 7.72 2.89
CA ASP A 331 28.18 7.42 3.82
C ASP A 331 26.80 7.40 3.13
N LEU A 332 26.55 8.32 2.20
CA LEU A 332 25.35 8.31 1.35
C LEU A 332 25.28 7.06 0.49
N ILE A 333 26.37 6.71 -0.19
CA ILE A 333 26.45 5.52 -1.04
C ILE A 333 26.21 4.25 -0.18
N LEU A 334 26.81 4.18 1.01
CA LEU A 334 26.63 3.06 1.94
C LEU A 334 25.18 2.93 2.40
N LYS A 335 24.54 4.05 2.78
CA LYS A 335 23.11 4.05 3.15
C LYS A 335 22.21 3.64 1.99
N GLU A 336 22.49 4.11 0.78
CA GLU A 336 21.70 3.76 -0.40
C GLU A 336 21.86 2.29 -0.79
N GLN A 337 23.06 1.73 -0.63
CA GLN A 337 23.30 0.29 -0.72
C GLN A 337 22.55 -0.50 0.36
N GLU A 338 22.52 -0.02 1.60
CA GLU A 338 21.77 -0.63 2.70
C GLU A 338 20.25 -0.64 2.41
N ILE A 339 19.70 0.47 1.93
CA ILE A 339 18.30 0.58 1.51
C ILE A 339 18.01 -0.36 0.34
N SER A 340 18.89 -0.40 -0.66
CA SER A 340 18.73 -1.27 -1.84
C SER A 340 18.75 -2.75 -1.45
N SER A 341 19.67 -3.16 -0.57
CA SER A 341 19.74 -4.55 -0.07
C SER A 341 18.50 -4.93 0.76
N LYS A 342 18.04 -4.05 1.67
CA LYS A 342 16.77 -4.22 2.39
C LYS A 342 15.59 -4.36 1.43
N ASN A 343 15.53 -3.53 0.37
CA ASN A 343 14.47 -3.59 -0.64
C ASN A 343 14.53 -4.88 -1.47
N GLN A 344 15.72 -5.41 -1.77
CA GLN A 344 15.87 -6.72 -2.41
C GLN A 344 15.35 -7.86 -1.52
N LEU A 345 15.69 -7.85 -0.22
CA LEU A 345 15.18 -8.81 0.75
C LEU A 345 13.65 -8.77 0.84
N LEU A 346 13.06 -7.57 0.88
CA LEU A 346 11.61 -7.38 0.86
C LEU A 346 10.97 -7.92 -0.43
N LYS A 347 11.59 -7.71 -1.60
CA LYS A 347 11.11 -8.28 -2.88
C LYS A 347 11.13 -9.80 -2.87
N VAL A 348 12.20 -10.43 -2.36
CA VAL A 348 12.29 -11.89 -2.25
C VAL A 348 11.25 -12.44 -1.26
N SER A 349 11.12 -11.80 -0.09
CA SER A 349 10.13 -12.16 0.93
C SER A 349 8.70 -12.06 0.40
N ASN A 350 8.36 -10.96 -0.29
CA ASN A 350 7.04 -10.78 -0.91
C ASN A 350 6.76 -11.80 -2.02
N LYS A 351 7.75 -12.15 -2.86
CA LYS A 351 7.62 -13.24 -3.84
C LYS A 351 7.39 -14.60 -3.20
N ALA A 352 8.00 -14.87 -2.05
CA ALA A 352 7.78 -16.12 -1.31
C ALA A 352 6.37 -16.17 -0.69
N LYS A 353 5.93 -15.07 -0.05
CA LYS A 353 4.58 -14.93 0.49
C LYS A 353 3.51 -15.11 -0.58
N PHE A 354 3.67 -14.47 -1.75
CA PHE A 354 2.75 -14.62 -2.87
C PHE A 354 2.65 -16.07 -3.37
N ARG A 355 3.79 -16.77 -3.51
CA ARG A 355 3.82 -18.19 -3.90
C ARG A 355 3.11 -19.08 -2.88
N LEU A 356 3.32 -18.85 -1.59
CA LEU A 356 2.65 -19.58 -0.52
C LEU A 356 1.13 -19.34 -0.54
N SER A 357 0.69 -18.10 -0.70
CA SER A 357 -0.73 -17.75 -0.82
C SER A 357 -1.37 -18.44 -2.03
N MET A 358 -0.67 -18.51 -3.17
CA MET A 358 -1.20 -19.20 -4.36
C MET A 358 -1.37 -20.72 -4.11
N LEU A 359 -0.39 -21.36 -3.46
CA LEU A 359 -0.46 -22.78 -3.12
C LEU A 359 -1.62 -23.08 -2.16
N LEU A 360 -1.86 -22.22 -1.16
CA LEU A 360 -2.98 -22.35 -0.25
C LEU A 360 -4.33 -22.27 -0.98
N VAL A 361 -4.48 -21.33 -1.91
CA VAL A 361 -5.70 -21.20 -2.73
C VAL A 361 -5.95 -22.47 -3.56
N VAL A 362 -4.89 -23.01 -4.19
CA VAL A 362 -5.00 -24.26 -4.96
C VAL A 362 -5.41 -25.44 -4.07
N MET A 363 -4.84 -25.59 -2.87
CA MET A 363 -5.23 -26.64 -1.93
C MET A 363 -6.70 -26.53 -1.49
N VAL A 364 -7.18 -25.30 -1.24
CA VAL A 364 -8.59 -25.06 -0.89
C VAL A 364 -9.51 -25.45 -2.05
N ILE A 365 -9.16 -25.09 -3.29
CA ILE A 365 -9.94 -25.47 -4.48
C ILE A 365 -9.99 -27.00 -4.63
N LEU A 366 -8.85 -27.68 -4.48
CA LEU A 366 -8.78 -29.14 -4.55
C LEU A 366 -9.64 -29.82 -3.48
N ALA A 367 -9.62 -29.30 -2.25
CA ALA A 367 -10.46 -29.81 -1.16
C ALA A 367 -11.96 -29.63 -1.46
N ILE A 368 -12.37 -28.49 -2.03
CA ILE A 368 -13.75 -28.24 -2.45
C ILE A 368 -14.18 -29.22 -3.55
N VAL A 369 -13.34 -29.42 -4.56
CA VAL A 369 -13.61 -30.38 -5.66
C VAL A 369 -13.73 -31.80 -5.12
N ALA A 370 -12.84 -32.23 -4.22
CA ALA A 370 -12.90 -33.55 -3.59
C ALA A 370 -14.18 -33.74 -2.77
N LEU A 371 -14.59 -32.74 -1.98
CA LEU A 371 -15.85 -32.77 -1.24
C LEU A 371 -17.06 -32.89 -2.17
N PHE A 372 -17.04 -32.16 -3.29
CA PHE A 372 -18.12 -32.18 -4.26
C PHE A 372 -18.24 -33.54 -4.97
N THR A 373 -17.12 -34.14 -5.40
CA THR A 373 -17.12 -35.46 -6.04
C THR A 373 -17.60 -36.57 -5.11
N VAL A 374 -17.18 -36.56 -3.84
CA VAL A 374 -17.67 -37.52 -2.83
C VAL A 374 -19.19 -37.38 -2.62
N ARG A 375 -19.70 -36.15 -2.51
CA ARG A 375 -21.15 -35.92 -2.35
C ARG A 375 -21.95 -36.36 -3.57
N LEU A 376 -21.46 -36.09 -4.78
CA LEU A 376 -22.11 -36.54 -6.02
C LEU A 376 -22.16 -38.07 -6.11
N ASN A 377 -21.04 -38.75 -5.83
CA ASN A 377 -20.96 -40.21 -5.85
C ASN A 377 -21.90 -40.85 -4.82
N ALA A 378 -21.99 -40.28 -3.61
CA ALA A 378 -22.91 -40.75 -2.59
C ALA A 378 -24.38 -40.59 -3.01
N LYS A 379 -24.74 -39.45 -3.64
CA LYS A 379 -26.08 -39.21 -4.17
C LYS A 379 -26.43 -40.20 -5.29
N MET A 380 -25.50 -40.43 -6.23
CA MET A 380 -25.69 -41.39 -7.32
C MET A 380 -25.91 -42.81 -6.82
N LYS A 381 -25.15 -43.28 -5.82
CA LYS A 381 -25.35 -44.59 -5.20
C LYS A 381 -26.73 -44.72 -4.54
N ARG A 382 -27.22 -43.68 -3.85
CA ARG A 382 -28.55 -43.68 -3.23
C ARG A 382 -29.67 -43.76 -4.28
N ILE A 383 -29.54 -43.01 -5.38
CA ILE A 383 -30.53 -43.04 -6.48
C ILE A 383 -30.55 -44.41 -7.14
N ALA A 384 -29.38 -45.00 -7.44
CA ALA A 384 -29.29 -46.32 -8.04
C ALA A 384 -29.89 -47.41 -7.13
N TYR A 385 -29.62 -47.35 -5.83
CA TYR A 385 -30.20 -48.26 -4.84
C TYR A 385 -31.73 -48.13 -4.77
N ALA A 386 -32.25 -46.89 -4.68
CA ALA A 386 -33.68 -46.63 -4.65
C ALA A 386 -34.39 -47.13 -5.93
N LYS A 387 -33.76 -46.97 -7.09
CA LYS A 387 -34.28 -47.49 -8.37
C LYS A 387 -34.40 -49.02 -8.34
N LYS A 388 -33.34 -49.72 -7.91
CA LYS A 388 -33.33 -51.19 -7.84
C LYS A 388 -34.43 -51.73 -6.93
N VAL A 389 -34.57 -51.16 -5.73
CA VAL A 389 -35.62 -51.57 -4.77
C VAL A 389 -37.03 -51.35 -5.36
N ASN A 390 -37.23 -50.26 -6.11
CA ASN A 390 -38.54 -49.99 -6.70
C ASN A 390 -38.88 -50.94 -7.87
N GLU A 391 -37.88 -51.34 -8.66
CA GLU A 391 -38.04 -52.35 -9.72
C GLU A 391 -38.43 -53.72 -9.14
N GLU A 392 -37.71 -54.19 -8.12
CA GLU A 392 -38.01 -55.45 -7.42
C GLU A 392 -39.43 -55.44 -6.82
N LYS A 393 -39.84 -54.33 -6.20
CA LYS A 393 -41.19 -54.18 -5.64
C LYS A 393 -42.27 -54.21 -6.73
N SER A 394 -42.03 -53.58 -7.87
CA SER A 394 -42.98 -53.59 -8.99
C SER A 394 -43.17 -54.99 -9.58
N GLU A 395 -42.09 -55.77 -9.69
CA GLU A 395 -42.15 -57.14 -10.20
C GLU A 395 -42.92 -58.07 -9.26
N ALA A 396 -42.68 -57.96 -7.95
CA ALA A 396 -43.42 -58.72 -6.95
C ALA A 396 -44.93 -58.42 -6.96
N ILE A 397 -45.31 -57.15 -7.14
CA ILE A 397 -46.72 -56.75 -7.25
C ILE A 397 -47.37 -57.36 -8.50
N LEU A 398 -46.66 -57.39 -9.64
CA LEU A 398 -47.14 -58.00 -10.87
C LEU A 398 -47.35 -59.52 -10.72
N ASP A 399 -46.43 -60.22 -10.06
CA ASP A 399 -46.57 -61.66 -9.80
C ASP A 399 -47.79 -61.98 -8.93
N ILE A 400 -48.02 -61.21 -7.86
CA ILE A 400 -49.20 -61.34 -7.00
C ILE A 400 -50.48 -61.13 -7.83
N LYS A 401 -50.53 -60.08 -8.65
CA LYS A 401 -51.70 -59.79 -9.50
C LYS A 401 -51.97 -60.89 -10.51
N ASN A 402 -50.93 -61.47 -11.11
CA ASN A 402 -51.09 -62.60 -12.03
C ASN A 402 -51.59 -63.87 -11.33
N LYS A 403 -51.13 -64.16 -10.11
CA LYS A 403 -51.67 -65.25 -9.29
C LYS A 403 -53.15 -65.05 -8.96
N GLU A 404 -53.55 -63.84 -8.58
CA GLU A 404 -54.97 -63.49 -8.36
C GLU A 404 -55.80 -63.69 -9.64
N LEU A 405 -55.28 -63.29 -10.80
CA LEU A 405 -55.96 -63.48 -12.09
C LEU A 405 -56.14 -64.96 -12.44
N THR A 406 -55.10 -65.78 -12.26
CA THR A 406 -55.17 -67.22 -12.52
C THR A 406 -56.17 -67.90 -11.60
N ALA A 407 -56.16 -67.58 -10.30
CA ALA A 407 -57.12 -68.14 -9.34
C ALA A 407 -58.58 -67.82 -9.70
N ASN A 408 -58.85 -66.57 -10.09
CA ASN A 408 -60.19 -66.17 -10.56
C ASN A 408 -60.61 -66.95 -11.82
N ALA A 409 -59.69 -67.15 -12.77
CA ALA A 409 -59.97 -67.89 -14.00
C ALA A 409 -60.18 -69.40 -13.75
N LEU A 410 -59.48 -70.00 -12.79
CA LEU A 410 -59.73 -71.39 -12.36
C LEU A 410 -61.12 -71.54 -11.73
N GLN A 411 -61.53 -70.61 -10.87
CA GLN A 411 -62.87 -70.62 -10.28
C GLN A 411 -63.98 -70.50 -11.35
N ILE A 412 -63.72 -69.72 -12.40
CA ILE A 412 -64.61 -69.63 -13.57
C ILE A 412 -64.70 -71.00 -14.27
N ILE A 413 -63.58 -71.68 -14.52
CA ILE A 413 -63.55 -73.00 -15.16
C ILE A 413 -64.38 -74.03 -14.36
N GLU A 414 -64.23 -74.07 -13.03
CA GLU A 414 -64.99 -74.99 -12.18
C GLU A 414 -66.51 -74.75 -12.30
N LYS A 415 -66.92 -73.48 -12.27
CA LYS A 415 -68.34 -73.10 -12.46
C LYS A 415 -68.83 -73.47 -13.86
N GLU A 416 -68.02 -73.28 -14.90
CA GLU A 416 -68.35 -73.66 -16.27
C GLU A 416 -68.53 -75.18 -16.43
N GLN A 417 -67.68 -75.98 -15.78
CA GLN A 417 -67.80 -77.43 -15.80
C GLN A 417 -69.10 -77.88 -15.12
N ALA A 418 -69.44 -77.30 -13.96
CA ALA A 418 -70.70 -77.59 -13.29
C ALA A 418 -71.93 -77.22 -14.15
N VAL A 419 -71.89 -76.07 -14.84
CA VAL A 419 -72.97 -75.67 -15.76
C VAL A 419 -73.07 -76.63 -16.94
N LYS A 420 -71.95 -77.14 -17.45
CA LYS A 420 -71.95 -78.12 -18.54
C LYS A 420 -72.56 -79.46 -18.11
N GLU A 421 -72.20 -79.97 -16.93
CA GLU A 421 -72.78 -81.18 -16.35
C GLU A 421 -74.30 -81.03 -16.12
N LEU A 422 -74.75 -79.85 -15.68
CA LEU A 422 -76.18 -79.50 -15.57
C LEU A 422 -76.88 -79.43 -16.94
N LEU A 423 -76.23 -78.88 -17.97
CA LEU A 423 -76.78 -78.83 -19.33
C LEU A 423 -76.91 -80.24 -19.94
N GLU A 424 -75.95 -81.13 -19.70
CA GLU A 424 -75.98 -82.52 -20.15
C GLU A 424 -77.12 -83.31 -19.47
N THR A 425 -77.39 -83.06 -18.18
CA THR A 425 -78.55 -83.67 -17.50
C THR A 425 -79.89 -83.12 -17.99
N VAL A 426 -80.00 -81.83 -18.32
CA VAL A 426 -81.22 -81.24 -18.89
C VAL A 426 -81.46 -81.72 -20.33
N MET A 427 -80.40 -81.99 -21.09
CA MET A 427 -80.48 -82.56 -22.45
C MET A 427 -81.26 -83.87 -22.48
N VAL A 428 -81.06 -84.74 -21.48
CA VAL A 428 -81.69 -86.06 -21.38
C VAL A 428 -83.16 -85.95 -20.93
N LYS A 429 -83.48 -84.99 -20.05
CA LYS A 429 -84.82 -84.87 -19.45
C LYS A 429 -85.78 -83.96 -20.23
N SER A 430 -85.31 -82.98 -20.99
CA SER A 430 -86.16 -82.02 -21.71
C SER A 430 -85.45 -81.39 -22.93
N PRO A 431 -85.56 -81.98 -24.13
CA PRO A 431 -84.84 -81.54 -25.34
C PRO A 431 -85.16 -80.11 -25.79
N ASP A 432 -86.39 -79.65 -25.63
CA ASP A 432 -86.81 -78.30 -26.05
C ASP A 432 -86.26 -77.20 -25.13
N THR A 433 -86.21 -77.45 -23.82
CA THR A 433 -85.62 -76.55 -22.82
C THR A 433 -84.09 -76.46 -22.98
N TYR A 434 -83.45 -77.58 -23.36
CA TYR A 434 -82.01 -77.64 -23.64
C TYR A 434 -81.60 -76.67 -24.76
N LYS A 435 -82.31 -76.66 -25.90
CA LYS A 435 -81.97 -75.74 -27.02
C LYS A 435 -82.03 -74.26 -26.60
N LYS A 436 -82.97 -73.90 -25.73
CA LYS A 436 -83.13 -72.52 -25.23
C LYS A 436 -82.03 -72.13 -24.23
N LEU A 437 -81.69 -73.02 -23.30
CA LEU A 437 -80.61 -72.83 -22.33
C LEU A 437 -79.23 -72.85 -22.97
N GLN A 438 -78.98 -73.74 -23.93
CA GLN A 438 -77.72 -73.85 -24.66
C GLN A 438 -77.42 -72.56 -25.47
N ARG A 439 -78.44 -71.92 -26.04
CA ARG A 439 -78.28 -70.61 -26.71
C ARG A 439 -77.88 -69.50 -25.72
N LYS A 440 -78.55 -69.42 -24.56
CA LYS A 440 -78.19 -68.45 -23.50
C LYS A 440 -76.78 -68.70 -22.95
N TYR A 441 -76.41 -69.96 -22.76
CA TYR A 441 -75.08 -70.39 -22.32
C TYR A 441 -73.97 -69.95 -23.29
N LYS A 442 -74.13 -70.21 -24.60
CA LYS A 442 -73.16 -69.76 -25.61
C LYS A 442 -72.96 -68.24 -25.63
N GLN A 443 -74.00 -67.46 -25.31
CA GLN A 443 -73.91 -66.00 -25.25
C GLN A 443 -73.21 -65.52 -23.96
N SER A 444 -73.44 -66.19 -22.83
CA SER A 444 -72.79 -65.87 -21.55
C SER A 444 -71.28 -66.18 -21.55
N ASN A 445 -70.88 -67.31 -22.13
CA ASN A 445 -69.48 -67.77 -22.13
C ASN A 445 -68.55 -66.80 -22.92
N LYS A 446 -69.08 -66.11 -23.94
CA LYS A 446 -68.32 -65.06 -24.66
C LYS A 446 -67.92 -63.88 -23.75
N LYS A 447 -68.78 -63.49 -22.81
CA LYS A 447 -68.54 -62.36 -21.90
C LYS A 447 -67.45 -62.66 -20.86
N ILE A 448 -67.34 -63.91 -20.45
CA ILE A 448 -66.35 -64.39 -19.46
C ILE A 448 -64.92 -64.17 -19.97
N TRP A 449 -64.66 -64.53 -21.24
CA TRP A 449 -63.35 -64.30 -21.84
C TRP A 449 -63.02 -62.81 -21.95
N ASP A 450 -63.98 -61.99 -22.38
CA ASP A 450 -63.72 -60.56 -22.59
C ASP A 450 -63.39 -59.86 -21.26
N ASP A 451 -64.03 -60.24 -20.15
CA ASP A 451 -63.73 -59.75 -18.80
C ASP A 451 -62.34 -60.19 -18.30
N PHE A 452 -61.96 -61.46 -18.53
CA PHE A 452 -60.62 -61.95 -18.21
C PHE A 452 -59.54 -61.23 -19.03
N HIS A 453 -59.77 -61.08 -20.34
CA HIS A 453 -58.83 -60.44 -21.25
C HIS A 453 -58.59 -58.97 -20.89
N LEU A 454 -59.65 -58.24 -20.51
CA LEU A 454 -59.54 -56.86 -20.04
C LEU A 454 -58.64 -56.77 -18.81
N ARG A 455 -58.88 -57.60 -17.79
CA ARG A 455 -58.10 -57.58 -16.53
C ARG A 455 -56.64 -58.02 -16.73
N PHE A 456 -56.41 -59.01 -17.59
CA PHE A 456 -55.06 -59.43 -17.95
C PHE A 456 -54.29 -58.35 -18.71
N THR A 457 -54.94 -57.67 -19.66
CA THR A 457 -54.34 -56.59 -20.45
C THR A 457 -54.01 -55.37 -19.60
N GLN A 458 -54.86 -55.01 -18.64
CA GLN A 458 -54.57 -53.93 -17.68
C GLN A 458 -53.37 -54.24 -16.78
N THR A 459 -53.14 -55.51 -16.46
CA THR A 459 -52.04 -55.94 -15.58
C THR A 459 -50.74 -56.20 -16.35
N ASN A 460 -50.84 -56.59 -17.62
CA ASN A 460 -49.71 -57.07 -18.43
C ASN A 460 -49.63 -56.32 -19.78
N ASP A 461 -49.81 -55.00 -19.77
CA ASP A 461 -49.72 -54.14 -20.95
C ASP A 461 -48.38 -54.31 -21.70
N LYS A 462 -47.27 -54.32 -20.95
CA LYS A 462 -45.90 -54.48 -21.44
C LYS A 462 -45.66 -55.85 -22.08
N PHE A 463 -46.39 -56.88 -21.65
CA PHE A 463 -46.30 -58.20 -22.27
C PHE A 463 -46.88 -58.15 -23.68
N TYR A 464 -48.04 -57.52 -23.88
CA TYR A 464 -48.62 -57.37 -25.21
C TYR A 464 -47.82 -56.44 -26.12
N GLN A 465 -47.28 -55.34 -25.57
CA GLN A 465 -46.38 -54.46 -26.33
C GLN A 465 -45.19 -55.25 -26.86
N ARG A 466 -44.43 -55.94 -25.99
CA ARG A 466 -43.28 -56.77 -26.40
C ARG A 466 -43.68 -57.89 -27.37
N LEU A 467 -44.82 -58.53 -27.12
CA LEU A 467 -45.30 -59.64 -27.94
C LEU A 467 -45.64 -59.18 -29.36
N LEU A 468 -46.30 -58.03 -29.52
CA LEU A 468 -46.67 -57.46 -30.82
C LEU A 468 -45.50 -56.76 -31.52
N GLU A 469 -44.56 -56.18 -30.77
CA GLU A 469 -43.29 -55.67 -31.33
C GLU A 469 -42.47 -56.78 -31.97
N GLN A 470 -42.35 -57.94 -31.31
CA GLN A 470 -41.56 -59.07 -31.83
C GLN A 470 -42.32 -59.91 -32.85
N TYR A 471 -43.65 -60.05 -32.71
CA TYR A 471 -44.47 -60.89 -33.57
C TYR A 471 -45.76 -60.15 -33.99
N PRO A 472 -45.66 -59.18 -34.92
CA PRO A 472 -46.79 -58.36 -35.35
C PRO A 472 -47.90 -59.16 -36.07
N ASP A 473 -47.59 -60.33 -36.64
CA ASP A 473 -48.54 -61.18 -37.38
C ASP A 473 -49.47 -62.04 -36.50
N LEU A 474 -49.41 -61.87 -35.18
CA LEU A 474 -50.31 -62.54 -34.24
C LEU A 474 -51.71 -61.95 -34.32
N THR A 475 -52.69 -62.81 -34.59
CA THR A 475 -54.09 -62.37 -34.64
C THR A 475 -54.62 -62.12 -33.22
N PRO A 476 -55.72 -61.37 -33.05
CA PRO A 476 -56.37 -61.23 -31.75
C PRO A 476 -56.63 -62.57 -31.07
N THR A 477 -57.04 -63.59 -31.81
CA THR A 477 -57.23 -64.96 -31.29
C THR A 477 -55.93 -65.60 -30.83
N ASP A 478 -54.81 -65.37 -31.51
CA ASP A 478 -53.50 -65.87 -31.09
C ASP A 478 -53.05 -65.20 -29.78
N LEU A 479 -53.30 -63.90 -29.62
CA LEU A 479 -53.02 -63.14 -28.38
C LEU A 479 -53.79 -63.71 -27.18
N LYS A 480 -55.07 -64.07 -27.38
CA LYS A 480 -55.90 -64.74 -26.35
C LYS A 480 -55.24 -66.02 -25.85
N HIS A 481 -54.75 -66.86 -26.75
CA HIS A 481 -54.07 -68.10 -26.40
C HIS A 481 -52.73 -67.82 -25.73
N CYS A 482 -51.95 -66.83 -26.18
CA CYS A 482 -50.67 -66.46 -25.56
C CYS A 482 -50.85 -65.98 -24.11
N ALA A 483 -51.90 -65.21 -23.81
CA ALA A 483 -52.21 -64.78 -22.45
C ALA A 483 -52.46 -65.97 -21.51
N LEU A 484 -53.27 -66.93 -21.96
CA LEU A 484 -53.56 -68.14 -21.20
C LEU A 484 -52.31 -69.01 -21.01
N VAL A 485 -51.48 -69.13 -22.05
CA VAL A 485 -50.20 -69.85 -21.95
C VAL A 485 -49.25 -69.15 -20.97
N LYS A 486 -49.18 -67.81 -20.98
CA LYS A 486 -48.36 -67.02 -20.03
C LYS A 486 -48.77 -67.31 -18.59
N LEU A 487 -50.07 -67.43 -18.31
CA LEU A 487 -50.62 -67.76 -17.00
C LEU A 487 -50.58 -69.27 -16.61
N ASN A 488 -49.96 -70.11 -17.44
CA ASN A 488 -49.81 -71.56 -17.26
C ASN A 488 -51.05 -72.42 -17.51
N PHE A 489 -52.10 -71.91 -18.11
CA PHE A 489 -53.28 -72.74 -18.36
C PHE A 489 -52.93 -73.91 -19.30
N ASP A 490 -53.36 -75.10 -18.90
CA ASP A 490 -53.20 -76.30 -19.71
C ASP A 490 -54.19 -76.30 -20.88
N SER A 491 -54.05 -77.25 -21.81
CA SER A 491 -54.89 -77.25 -23.01
C SER A 491 -56.36 -77.57 -22.73
N LYS A 492 -56.67 -78.22 -21.60
CA LYS A 492 -58.04 -78.52 -21.16
C LYS A 492 -58.68 -77.26 -20.57
N GLU A 493 -58.00 -76.60 -19.63
CA GLU A 493 -58.43 -75.34 -19.01
C GLU A 493 -58.62 -74.23 -20.05
N MET A 494 -57.68 -74.09 -20.98
CA MET A 494 -57.80 -73.17 -22.11
C MET A 494 -59.03 -73.46 -22.96
N SER A 495 -59.35 -74.74 -23.19
CA SER A 495 -60.52 -75.13 -23.99
C SER A 495 -61.83 -74.72 -23.30
N HIS A 496 -61.89 -74.83 -21.98
CA HIS A 496 -63.02 -74.40 -21.17
C HIS A 496 -63.18 -72.88 -21.21
N LEU A 497 -62.11 -72.12 -20.94
CA LEU A 497 -62.14 -70.66 -20.91
C LEU A 497 -62.47 -70.03 -22.28
N LEU A 498 -62.07 -70.69 -23.37
CA LEU A 498 -62.30 -70.20 -24.73
C LEU A 498 -63.59 -70.75 -25.35
N GLY A 499 -64.25 -71.73 -24.71
CA GLY A 499 -65.45 -72.38 -25.24
C GLY A 499 -65.23 -73.13 -26.56
N ILE A 500 -64.03 -73.69 -26.78
CA ILE A 500 -63.63 -74.43 -27.99
C ILE A 500 -63.16 -75.84 -27.66
N SER A 501 -62.95 -76.70 -28.67
CA SER A 501 -62.42 -78.05 -28.42
C SER A 501 -60.94 -78.03 -28.04
N VAL A 502 -60.50 -78.99 -27.21
CA VAL A 502 -59.09 -79.18 -26.84
C VAL A 502 -58.18 -79.30 -28.08
N ASN A 503 -58.64 -80.01 -29.12
CA ASN A 503 -57.93 -80.09 -30.40
C ASN A 503 -57.74 -78.72 -31.06
N SER A 504 -58.73 -77.82 -30.96
CA SER A 504 -58.61 -76.44 -31.47
C SER A 504 -57.53 -75.65 -30.72
N VAL A 505 -57.41 -75.86 -29.40
CA VAL A 505 -56.34 -75.26 -28.58
C VAL A 505 -54.97 -75.79 -29.01
N HIS A 506 -54.82 -77.10 -29.23
CA HIS A 506 -53.56 -77.69 -29.70
C HIS A 506 -53.14 -77.15 -31.08
N MET A 507 -54.09 -77.04 -32.00
CA MET A 507 -53.85 -76.45 -33.33
C MET A 507 -53.47 -74.97 -33.23
N ALA A 508 -54.14 -74.19 -32.37
CA ALA A 508 -53.78 -72.80 -32.11
C ALA A 508 -52.37 -72.68 -31.53
N ARG A 509 -51.99 -73.49 -30.53
CA ARG A 509 -50.63 -73.52 -29.97
C ARG A 509 -49.59 -73.89 -31.03
N SER A 510 -49.87 -74.85 -31.91
CA SER A 510 -49.01 -75.22 -33.03
C SER A 510 -48.81 -74.07 -34.01
N ARG A 511 -49.91 -73.41 -34.40
CA ARG A 511 -49.88 -72.22 -35.27
C ARG A 511 -49.08 -71.08 -34.65
N ILE A 512 -49.27 -70.81 -33.36
CA ILE A 512 -48.54 -69.75 -32.64
C ILE A 512 -47.04 -70.06 -32.61
N ARG A 513 -46.64 -71.30 -32.31
CA ARG A 513 -45.22 -71.71 -32.39
C ARG A 513 -44.63 -71.45 -33.78
N LYS A 514 -45.35 -71.82 -34.84
CA LYS A 514 -44.90 -71.59 -36.23
C LYS A 514 -44.76 -70.09 -36.53
N LYS A 515 -45.71 -69.26 -36.10
CA LYS A 515 -45.63 -67.79 -36.24
C LYS A 515 -44.48 -67.17 -35.45
N MET A 516 -44.10 -67.79 -34.34
CA MET A 516 -42.94 -67.38 -33.52
C MET A 516 -41.62 -68.04 -33.94
N GLY A 517 -41.60 -68.85 -35.00
CA GLY A 517 -40.39 -69.55 -35.47
C GLY A 517 -39.86 -70.62 -34.50
N LEU A 518 -40.67 -71.10 -33.56
CA LEU A 518 -40.28 -72.09 -32.55
C LEU A 518 -40.24 -73.51 -33.13
N LYS A 519 -39.23 -74.30 -32.75
CA LYS A 519 -39.14 -75.73 -33.12
C LYS A 519 -40.20 -76.53 -32.38
N ARG A 520 -40.48 -77.76 -32.86
CA ARG A 520 -41.51 -78.64 -32.27
C ARG A 520 -41.22 -79.00 -30.80
N GLU A 521 -39.95 -79.06 -30.44
CA GLU A 521 -39.44 -79.34 -29.09
C GLU A 521 -39.46 -78.13 -28.16
N ASP A 522 -39.62 -76.91 -28.68
CA ASP A 522 -39.61 -75.70 -27.87
C ASP A 522 -40.94 -75.52 -27.10
N SER A 523 -40.82 -75.27 -25.80
CA SER A 523 -41.97 -74.95 -24.95
C SER A 523 -42.44 -73.52 -25.20
N LEU A 524 -43.61 -73.40 -25.84
CA LEU A 524 -44.31 -72.12 -26.02
C LEU A 524 -44.50 -71.39 -24.68
N SER A 525 -44.76 -72.13 -23.61
CA SER A 525 -44.92 -71.57 -22.26
C SER A 525 -43.63 -70.94 -21.75
N ASN A 526 -42.49 -71.59 -21.93
CA ASN A 526 -41.20 -71.07 -21.48
C ASN A 526 -40.78 -69.85 -22.31
N HIS A 527 -41.00 -69.88 -23.63
CA HIS A 527 -40.72 -68.75 -24.52
C HIS A 527 -41.51 -67.51 -24.12
N LEU A 528 -42.83 -67.66 -23.95
CA LEU A 528 -43.69 -66.55 -23.55
C LEU A 528 -43.41 -66.06 -22.12
N ARG A 529 -42.88 -66.90 -21.24
CA ARG A 529 -42.59 -66.53 -19.84
C ARG A 529 -41.25 -65.83 -19.66
N LEU A 530 -40.21 -66.36 -20.30
CA LEU A 530 -38.82 -65.99 -20.05
C LEU A 530 -38.25 -65.01 -21.09
N LYS A 531 -38.80 -65.01 -22.32
CA LYS A 531 -38.28 -64.21 -23.44
C LYS A 531 -39.19 -63.07 -23.89
N ILE A 532 -40.46 -63.09 -23.47
CA ILE A 532 -41.47 -62.03 -23.67
C ILE A 532 -41.88 -61.49 -22.31
#